data_AF-A0A817W9R8-F1
#
_entry.id   AF-A0A817W9R8-F1
#
_cell.length_a   1.000
_cell.length_b   1.000
_cell.length_c   1.000
_cell.angle_alpha   90.00
_cell.angle_beta   90.00
_cell.angle_gamma   90.00
#
_symmetry.space_group_name_H-M   'P 1'
#
loop_
_entity.id
_entity.type
_entity.pdbx_description
1 polymer ?
#
loop_
_entity_poly.entity_id
_entity_poly.type
_entity_poly.pdbx_seq_one_letter_code
_entity_poly.pdbx_strand_id
1 'polypeptide(L)'
;ITCAAAVSALAKFGAASEELLPNILVFLHRTTLDQDDEVRDRATFYYQLLKHSDKALNSAYILNSMNVSLSALERLLHRYTMEATTKPFDVRCVPIETVHVEQPKASMLNFIVFVFV
;
A
#
# COMPACT_ATOMS: atom_id res chain seq x y z
N ILE A 1 4.27 7.36 -18.33
CA ILE A 1 2.81 7.12 -18.10
C ILE A 1 2.61 6.15 -16.94
N THR A 2 3.50 5.18 -16.74
CA THR A 2 3.50 4.23 -15.63
C THR A 2 4.11 4.85 -14.37
N CYS A 3 3.31 5.56 -13.58
CA CYS A 3 3.73 5.92 -12.23
C CYS A 3 3.54 4.71 -11.31
N ALA A 4 4.41 4.54 -10.31
CA ALA A 4 4.33 3.42 -9.38
C ALA A 4 3.00 3.28 -8.62
N ALA A 5 2.27 4.39 -8.42
CA ALA A 5 0.92 4.34 -7.87
C ALA A 5 -0.06 3.54 -8.75
N ALA A 6 0.07 3.63 -10.08
CA ALA A 6 -0.76 2.88 -11.01
C ALA A 6 -0.44 1.36 -10.96
N VAL A 7 0.84 1.00 -10.86
CA VAL A 7 1.29 -0.39 -10.63
C VAL A 7 0.69 -0.93 -9.32
N SER A 8 0.72 -0.09 -8.28
CA SER A 8 -0.07 -0.19 -7.04
C SER A 8 -1.50 -0.64 -7.24
N ALA A 9 -2.27 0.19 -7.93
CA ALA A 9 -3.69 -0.04 -8.13
C ALA A 9 -3.95 -1.33 -8.94
N LEU A 10 -3.19 -1.55 -10.01
CA LEU A 10 -3.30 -2.75 -10.84
C LEU A 10 -3.07 -4.02 -10.03
N ALA A 11 -2.03 -4.05 -9.19
CA ALA A 11 -1.76 -5.19 -8.34
C ALA A 11 -2.92 -5.48 -7.36
N LYS A 12 -3.52 -4.44 -6.78
CA LYS A 12 -4.70 -4.58 -5.90
C LYS A 12 -5.91 -5.16 -6.64
N PHE A 13 -6.16 -4.73 -7.88
CA PHE A 13 -7.22 -5.32 -8.70
C PHE A 13 -6.94 -6.79 -9.02
N GLY A 14 -5.68 -7.15 -9.30
CA GLY A 14 -5.29 -8.53 -9.56
C GLY A 14 -5.40 -9.44 -8.33
N ALA A 15 -5.17 -8.89 -7.14
CA ALA A 15 -5.37 -9.61 -5.89
C ALA A 15 -6.85 -9.76 -5.50
N ALA A 16 -7.70 -8.81 -5.88
CA ALA A 16 -9.12 -8.78 -5.53
C ALA A 16 -10.02 -9.56 -6.52
N SER A 17 -9.61 -9.67 -7.78
CA SER A 17 -10.39 -10.34 -8.84
C SER A 17 -9.56 -11.35 -9.62
N GLU A 18 -9.91 -12.63 -9.50
CA GLU A 18 -9.28 -13.72 -10.26
C GLU A 18 -9.56 -13.63 -11.77
N GLU A 19 -10.68 -13.03 -12.18
CA GLU A 19 -11.04 -12.88 -13.59
C GLU A 19 -10.13 -11.89 -14.32
N LEU A 20 -9.72 -10.81 -13.63
CA LEU A 20 -8.85 -9.78 -14.20
C LEU A 20 -7.36 -10.12 -14.09
N LEU A 21 -7.01 -11.09 -13.25
CA LEU A 21 -5.64 -11.49 -12.95
C LEU A 21 -4.79 -11.77 -14.21
N PRO A 22 -5.25 -12.54 -15.22
CA PRO A 22 -4.45 -12.82 -16.41
C PRO A 22 -4.07 -11.56 -17.19
N ASN A 23 -5.01 -10.61 -17.31
CA ASN A 23 -4.79 -9.35 -18.00
C ASN A 23 -3.79 -8.48 -17.23
N ILE A 24 -3.95 -8.40 -15.90
CA ILE A 24 -3.07 -7.61 -15.02
C ILE A 24 -1.65 -8.16 -15.01
N LEU A 25 -1.47 -9.48 -15.02
CA LEU A 25 -0.15 -10.11 -15.11
C LEU A 25 0.58 -9.73 -16.41
N VAL A 26 -0.12 -9.64 -17.54
CA VAL A 26 0.48 -9.17 -18.81
C VAL A 26 0.93 -7.72 -18.71
N PHE A 27 0.14 -6.85 -18.10
CA PHE A 27 0.53 -5.46 -17.88
C PHE A 27 1.75 -5.35 -16.96
N LEU A 28 1.72 -6.02 -15.79
CA LEU A 28 2.83 -5.99 -14.83
C LEU A 28 4.13 -6.55 -15.43
N HIS A 29 4.04 -7.64 -16.21
CA HIS A 29 5.20 -8.21 -16.90
C HIS A 29 5.83 -7.23 -17.91
N ARG A 30 5.03 -6.40 -18.59
CA ARG A 30 5.59 -5.37 -19.48
C ARG A 30 6.25 -4.26 -18.69
N THR A 31 5.70 -3.91 -17.53
CA THR A 31 6.26 -2.89 -16.64
C THR A 31 7.56 -3.35 -15.95
N THR A 32 7.90 -4.64 -15.93
CA THR A 32 9.23 -5.09 -15.47
C THR A 32 10.36 -4.72 -16.44
N LEU A 33 10.03 -4.17 -17.62
CA LEU A 33 11.00 -3.68 -18.61
C LEU A 33 11.06 -2.14 -18.63
N ASP A 34 10.40 -1.48 -17.67
CA ASP A 34 10.41 -0.02 -17.54
C ASP A 34 11.82 0.50 -17.20
N GLN A 35 12.11 1.72 -17.65
CA GLN A 35 13.41 2.38 -17.42
C GLN A 35 13.51 2.92 -16.00
N ASP A 36 12.37 3.24 -15.38
CA ASP A 36 12.32 3.68 -14.00
C ASP A 36 12.46 2.49 -13.04
N ASP A 37 13.55 2.48 -12.27
CA ASP A 37 13.89 1.40 -11.35
C ASP A 37 12.82 1.20 -10.27
N GLU A 38 12.18 2.26 -9.74
CA GLU A 38 11.15 2.15 -8.70
C GLU A 38 9.88 1.49 -9.25
N VAL A 39 9.51 1.88 -10.47
CA VAL A 39 8.36 1.31 -11.19
C VAL A 39 8.63 -0.14 -11.55
N ARG A 40 9.85 -0.44 -12.03
CA ARG A 40 10.28 -1.78 -12.44
C ARG A 40 10.33 -2.75 -11.26
N ASP A 41 10.88 -2.33 -10.14
CA ASP A 41 10.99 -3.16 -8.94
C ASP A 41 9.61 -3.47 -8.35
N ARG A 42 8.72 -2.46 -8.28
CA ARG A 42 7.33 -2.68 -7.88
C ARG A 42 6.60 -3.64 -8.80
N ALA A 43 6.72 -3.44 -10.12
CA ALA A 43 6.07 -4.33 -11.09
C ALA A 43 6.57 -5.77 -10.95
N THR A 44 7.88 -5.95 -10.79
CA THR A 44 8.49 -7.27 -10.61
C THR A 44 7.98 -7.94 -9.33
N PHE A 45 7.97 -7.20 -8.22
CA PHE A 45 7.47 -7.67 -6.93
C PHE A 45 6.02 -8.15 -7.02
N TYR A 46 5.11 -7.31 -7.53
CA TYR A 46 3.69 -7.68 -7.65
C TYR A 46 3.44 -8.78 -8.67
N TYR A 47 4.18 -8.81 -9.78
CA TYR A 47 4.08 -9.88 -10.77
C TYR A 47 4.38 -11.24 -10.16
N GLN A 48 5.49 -11.37 -9.42
CA GLN A 48 5.84 -12.64 -8.79
C GLN A 48 4.83 -13.05 -7.74
N LEU A 49 4.40 -12.11 -6.90
CA LEU A 49 3.45 -12.37 -5.81
C LEU A 49 2.10 -12.87 -6.35
N LEU A 50 1.55 -12.18 -7.35
CA LEU A 50 0.30 -12.55 -8.00
C LEU A 50 0.41 -13.85 -8.81
N LYS A 51 1.55 -14.12 -9.44
CA LYS A 51 1.80 -15.35 -10.20
C LYS A 51 1.76 -16.60 -9.33
N HIS A 52 2.22 -16.51 -8.07
CA HIS A 52 2.14 -17.61 -7.12
C HIS A 52 0.72 -17.92 -6.63
N SER A 53 -0.26 -17.03 -6.88
CA SER A 53 -1.69 -17.21 -6.56
C SER A 53 -1.98 -17.55 -5.09
N ASP A 54 -1.09 -17.18 -4.16
CA ASP A 54 -1.29 -17.38 -2.73
C ASP A 54 -2.11 -16.22 -2.15
N LYS A 55 -3.35 -16.52 -1.73
CA LYS A 55 -4.28 -15.52 -1.19
C LYS A 55 -3.80 -14.94 0.15
N ALA A 56 -3.09 -15.70 0.98
CA ALA A 56 -2.59 -15.22 2.26
C ALA A 56 -1.46 -14.19 2.02
N LEU A 57 -0.54 -14.49 1.10
CA LEU A 57 0.53 -13.57 0.72
C LEU A 57 0.00 -12.32 0.01
N ASN A 58 -0.96 -12.47 -0.89
CA ASN A 58 -1.60 -11.33 -1.56
C ASN A 58 -2.28 -10.40 -0.55
N SER A 59 -2.97 -10.97 0.45
CA SER A 59 -3.58 -10.21 1.53
C SER A 59 -2.51 -9.45 2.34
N ALA A 60 -1.44 -10.11 2.75
CA ALA A 60 -0.41 -9.52 3.59
C ALA A 60 0.44 -8.44 2.91
N TYR A 61 0.69 -8.55 1.61
CA TYR A 61 1.67 -7.69 0.91
C TYR A 61 1.08 -6.77 -0.16
N ILE A 62 -0.16 -7.00 -0.62
CA ILE A 62 -0.82 -6.17 -1.65
C ILE A 62 -2.00 -5.41 -1.03
N LEU A 63 -2.85 -6.10 -0.29
CA LEU A 63 -4.11 -5.55 0.22
C LEU A 63 -3.91 -4.83 1.56
N ASN A 64 -3.13 -5.42 2.46
CA ASN A 64 -2.81 -4.85 3.76
C ASN A 64 -1.47 -4.13 3.67
N SER A 65 -1.48 -2.80 3.64
CA SER A 65 -0.28 -2.01 3.85
C SER A 65 0.18 -2.12 5.31
N MET A 66 1.48 -2.02 5.55
CA MET A 66 2.02 -1.88 6.90
C MET A 66 1.59 -0.51 7.46
N ASN A 67 0.62 -0.53 8.37
CA ASN A 67 0.04 0.69 8.95
C ASN A 67 0.85 1.17 10.16
N VAL A 68 2.17 1.27 10.08
CA VAL A 68 2.99 1.78 11.20
C VAL A 68 2.94 3.30 11.23
N SER A 69 2.86 3.88 12.43
CA SER A 69 2.98 5.33 12.57
C SER A 69 4.39 5.79 12.27
N LEU A 70 4.58 6.57 11.20
CA LEU A 70 5.90 7.02 10.78
C LEU A 70 6.60 7.86 11.87
N SER A 71 5.84 8.74 12.53
CA SER A 71 6.35 9.58 13.62
C SER A 71 6.71 8.79 14.89
N ALA A 72 6.05 7.65 15.12
CA ALA A 72 6.43 6.76 16.21
C ALA A 72 7.66 5.92 15.85
N LEU A 73 7.75 5.44 14.60
CA LEU A 73 8.92 4.73 14.09
C LEU A 73 10.19 5.57 14.20
N GLU A 74 10.13 6.83 13.76
CA GLU A 74 11.25 7.76 13.81
C GLU A 74 11.76 7.97 15.25
N ARG A 75 10.85 8.24 16.20
CA ARG A 75 11.22 8.43 17.61
C ARG A 75 11.84 7.18 18.23
N LEU A 76 11.30 6.00 17.92
CA LEU A 76 11.82 4.73 18.42
C LEU A 76 13.20 4.40 17.84
N LEU A 77 13.42 4.65 16.55
CA LEU A 77 14.72 4.48 15.91
C LEU A 77 15.76 5.46 16.45
N HIS A 78 15.39 6.74 16.59
CA HIS A 78 16.27 7.75 17.16
C HIS A 78 16.69 7.39 18.59
N ARG A 79 15.75 6.91 19.42
CA ARG A 79 16.07 6.45 20.77
C ARG A 79 17.00 5.23 20.74
N TYR A 80 16.73 4.28 19.86
CA TYR A 80 17.54 3.06 19.70
C TYR A 80 18.99 3.36 19.31
N THR A 81 19.25 4.39 18.49
CA THR A 81 20.62 4.77 18.11
C THR A 81 21.36 5.56 19.19
N MET A 82 20.65 6.21 20.11
CA MET A 82 21.24 6.94 21.23
C MET A 82 21.56 6.03 22.43
N GLU A 83 20.82 4.93 22.60
CA GLU A 83 21.04 3.95 23.66
C GLU A 83 22.05 2.87 23.22
N ALA A 84 23.04 2.55 24.04
CA ALA A 84 23.97 1.44 23.78
C ALA A 84 23.21 0.10 23.94
N THR A 85 22.63 -0.36 22.85
CA THR A 85 21.75 -1.54 22.83
C THR A 85 22.46 -2.73 22.19
N THR A 86 22.48 -3.89 22.85
CA THR A 86 23.06 -5.14 22.31
C THR A 86 22.07 -5.96 21.49
N LYS A 87 20.78 -5.62 21.53
CA LYS A 87 19.70 -6.32 20.81
C LYS A 87 19.30 -5.54 19.56
N PRO A 88 18.97 -6.20 18.43
CA PRO A 88 18.50 -5.54 17.23
C PRO A 88 17.16 -4.84 17.43
N PHE A 89 16.90 -3.78 16.66
CA PHE A 89 15.64 -3.06 16.66
C PHE A 89 14.49 -3.95 16.16
N ASP A 90 13.37 -3.97 16.90
CA ASP A 90 12.17 -4.71 16.54
C ASP A 90 11.06 -3.76 16.06
N VAL A 91 10.74 -3.83 14.78
CA VAL A 91 9.68 -3.02 14.14
C VAL A 91 8.28 -3.31 14.68
N ARG A 92 8.06 -4.46 15.34
CA ARG A 92 6.76 -4.82 15.94
C ARG A 92 6.43 -3.99 17.17
N CYS A 93 7.41 -3.30 17.74
CA CYS A 93 7.22 -2.37 18.87
C CYS A 93 6.63 -1.02 18.44
N VAL A 94 6.55 -0.75 17.12
CA VAL A 94 6.07 0.51 16.59
C VAL A 94 4.54 0.52 16.62
N PRO A 95 3.91 1.52 17.26
CA PRO A 95 2.47 1.69 17.25
C PRO A 95 1.90 1.78 15.83
N ILE A 96 0.77 1.11 15.62
CA ILE A 96 0.01 1.19 14.37
C ILE A 96 -0.65 2.58 14.30
N GLU A 97 -0.61 3.19 13.12
CA GLU A 97 -1.29 4.44 12.81
C GLU A 97 -2.80 4.23 12.96
N THR A 98 -3.39 4.89 13.96
CA THR A 98 -4.85 4.95 14.10
C THR A 98 -5.36 5.95 13.08
N VAL A 99 -5.82 5.45 11.93
CA VAL A 99 -6.54 6.27 10.97
C VAL A 99 -7.73 6.87 11.73
N HIS A 100 -7.66 8.16 12.06
CA HIS A 100 -8.84 8.90 12.47
C HIS A 100 -9.75 8.90 11.25
N VAL A 101 -10.78 8.05 11.29
CA VAL A 101 -11.91 8.18 10.37
C VAL A 101 -12.51 9.54 10.68
N GLU A 102 -12.17 10.57 9.89
CA GLU A 102 -12.97 11.78 9.89
C GLU A 102 -14.39 11.36 9.53
N GLN A 103 -15.27 11.38 10.53
CA GLN A 103 -16.69 11.21 10.29
C GLN A 103 -17.09 12.27 9.26
N PRO A 104 -17.71 11.89 8.13
CA PRO A 104 -18.19 12.86 7.17
C PRO A 104 -19.13 13.82 7.90
N LYS A 105 -18.72 15.09 8.05
CA LYS A 105 -19.59 16.14 8.56
C LYS A 105 -20.80 16.18 7.64
N ALA A 106 -21.94 15.74 8.17
CA ALA A 106 -23.25 15.73 7.51
C ALA A 106 -23.82 17.15 7.36
N SER A 107 -23.06 18.07 6.74
CA SER A 107 -23.48 19.45 6.50
C SER A 107 -23.59 19.83 5.02
N MET A 108 -23.23 18.93 4.09
CA MET A 108 -23.38 19.16 2.63
C MET A 108 -24.72 18.71 2.03
N LEU A 109 -25.67 18.20 2.82
CA LEU A 109 -27.00 17.86 2.27
C LEU A 109 -27.94 19.08 2.10
N ASN A 110 -27.74 20.14 2.88
CA ASN A 110 -28.62 21.32 2.84
C ASN A 110 -28.28 22.31 1.71
N PHE A 111 -27.07 22.26 1.13
CA PHE A 111 -26.70 23.16 0.04
C PHE A 111 -27.24 22.70 -1.31
N ILE A 112 -27.39 21.39 -1.53
CA ILE A 112 -27.88 20.83 -2.81
C ILE A 112 -29.39 21.04 -2.96
N VAL A 113 -30.17 21.00 -1.86
CA VAL A 113 -31.63 21.19 -1.92
C VAL A 113 -32.01 22.64 -2.27
N PHE A 114 -31.22 23.64 -1.87
CA PHE A 114 -31.55 25.05 -2.13
C PHE A 114 -31.20 25.54 -3.54
N VAL A 115 -30.40 24.80 -4.30
CA VAL A 115 -30.05 25.14 -5.69
C VAL A 115 -31.05 24.57 -6.70
N PHE A 116 -31.93 23.65 -6.28
CA PHE A 116 -32.87 22.94 -7.15
C PHE A 116 -34.36 23.12 -6.78
N VAL A 117 -34.71 24.11 -5.96
CA VAL A 117 -36.11 24.54 -5.73
C VAL A 117 -36.25 26.01 -6.06
#